data_AF-A0A941DS08-F1
#
_entry.id   AF-A0A941DS08-F1
#
_cell.length_a   1.000
_cell.length_b   1.000
_cell.length_c   1.000
_cell.angle_alpha   90.00
_cell.angle_beta   90.00
_cell.angle_gamma   90.00
#
_symmetry.space_group_name_H-M   'P 1'
#
loop_
_entity.id
_entity.type
_entity.pdbx_description
1 polymer ?
#
loop_
_entity_poly.entity_id
_entity_poly.type
_entity_poly.pdbx_seq_one_letter_code
_entity_poly.pdbx_strand_id
1 'polypeptide(L)'
;GGGVSAYTATPSYQTAAVPGMGTPVRRTVADVSMNADPNSGQYVAVINPGSATVNWISAGGTSLSTPQWAGIVAVTNASRALTAKAPLGAVHASLYQ
;
A
#
# COMPACT_ATOMS: atom_id res chain seq x y z
N GLY A 1 3.38 -9.66 -2.68
CA GLY A 1 4.44 -10.14 -3.59
C GLY A 1 5.30 -8.97 -4.04
N GLY A 2 6.54 -9.23 -4.45
CA GLY A 2 7.50 -8.23 -4.91
C GLY A 2 8.32 -8.75 -6.10
N GLY A 3 8.96 -7.87 -6.86
CA GLY A 3 9.77 -8.24 -8.01
C GLY A 3 10.03 -7.10 -8.99
N VAL A 4 10.55 -7.45 -10.17
CA VAL A 4 10.83 -6.51 -11.27
C VAL A 4 9.93 -6.87 -12.45
N SER A 5 9.24 -5.88 -13.02
CA SER A 5 8.35 -6.08 -14.16
C SER A 5 9.11 -6.61 -15.38
N ALA A 6 8.50 -7.49 -16.17
CA ALA A 6 9.05 -7.90 -17.47
C ALA A 6 8.77 -6.88 -18.58
N TYR A 7 7.79 -5.99 -18.36
CA TYR A 7 7.20 -5.19 -19.45
C TYR A 7 7.31 -3.68 -19.20
N THR A 8 7.05 -3.23 -17.97
CA THR A 8 7.00 -1.80 -17.64
C THR A 8 8.41 -1.26 -17.41
N ALA A 9 8.83 -0.26 -18.19
CA ALA A 9 10.10 0.44 -17.97
C ALA A 9 10.16 1.06 -16.58
N THR A 10 11.37 1.22 -16.03
CA THR A 10 11.56 1.88 -14.73
C THR A 10 11.01 3.29 -14.78
N PRO A 11 10.07 3.65 -13.87
CA PRO A 11 9.59 5.02 -13.77
C PRO A 11 10.74 5.95 -13.36
N SER A 12 10.72 7.20 -13.84
CA SER A 12 11.77 8.19 -13.55
C SER A 12 12.00 8.47 -12.07
N TYR A 13 11.02 8.17 -11.21
CA TYR A 13 11.14 8.30 -9.76
C TYR A 13 11.83 7.11 -9.08
N GLN A 14 11.88 5.91 -9.70
CA GLN A 14 12.59 4.76 -9.14
C GLN A 14 14.08 4.81 -9.51
N THR A 15 14.83 5.68 -8.82
CA THR A 15 16.25 5.92 -9.11
C THR A 15 17.19 5.22 -8.14
N ALA A 16 18.49 5.16 -8.48
CA ALA A 16 19.54 4.64 -7.62
C ALA A 16 19.77 5.47 -6.34
N ALA A 17 19.15 6.64 -6.21
CA ALA A 17 19.18 7.43 -4.97
C ALA A 17 18.39 6.77 -3.84
N VAL A 18 17.41 5.91 -4.17
CA VAL A 18 16.67 5.14 -3.16
C VAL A 18 17.54 3.99 -2.65
N PRO A 19 17.83 3.91 -1.34
CA PRO A 19 18.68 2.86 -0.78
C PRO A 19 18.17 1.45 -1.14
N GLY A 20 19.07 0.63 -1.68
CA GLY A 20 18.74 -0.74 -2.08
C GLY A 20 17.97 -0.89 -3.40
N MET A 21 17.64 0.20 -4.10
CA MET A 21 16.92 0.14 -5.39
C MET A 21 17.78 -0.45 -6.53
N GLY A 22 19.07 -0.11 -6.54
CA GLY A 22 19.98 -0.44 -7.64
C GLY A 22 19.65 0.33 -8.92
N THR A 23 19.89 -0.29 -10.08
CA THR A 23 19.67 0.30 -11.41
C THR A 23 18.81 -0.59 -12.33
N PRO A 24 17.61 -1.01 -11.90
CA PRO A 24 16.75 -1.86 -12.70
C PRO A 24 16.30 -1.12 -13.97
N VAL A 25 16.23 -1.84 -15.09
CA VAL A 25 15.70 -1.31 -16.37
C VAL A 25 14.17 -1.37 -16.46
N ARG A 26 13.53 -2.04 -15.50
CA ARG A 26 12.06 -2.20 -15.41
C ARG A 26 11.54 -1.86 -14.00
N ARG A 27 10.25 -1.52 -13.92
CA ARG A 27 9.57 -1.12 -12.68
C ARG A 27 9.71 -2.19 -11.59
N THR A 28 10.18 -1.78 -10.42
CA THR A 28 10.25 -2.61 -9.21
C THR A 28 8.95 -2.49 -8.41
N VAL A 29 8.54 -3.59 -7.78
CA VAL A 29 7.32 -3.69 -6.97
C VAL A 29 7.62 -4.45 -5.67
N ALA A 30 6.90 -4.21 -4.57
CA ALA A 30 5.93 -3.13 -4.35
C ALA A 30 6.63 -1.81 -3.96
N ASP A 31 5.91 -0.69 -4.01
CA ASP A 31 6.45 0.62 -3.58
C ASP A 31 6.47 0.77 -2.05
N VAL A 32 5.50 0.17 -1.37
CA VAL A 32 5.38 0.14 0.10
C VAL A 32 4.88 -1.24 0.56
N SER A 33 5.11 -1.56 1.83
CA SER A 33 4.64 -2.79 2.45
C SER A 33 4.10 -2.53 3.86
N MET A 34 3.21 -3.41 4.31
CA MET A 34 2.67 -3.45 5.67
C MET A 34 2.50 -4.90 6.07
N ASN A 35 2.07 -5.14 7.32
CA ASN A 35 1.78 -6.49 7.76
C ASN A 35 0.74 -7.16 6.86
N ALA A 36 1.07 -8.39 6.45
CA ALA A 36 0.33 -9.22 5.52
C ALA A 36 0.37 -10.70 5.95
N ASP A 37 0.92 -11.04 7.11
CA ASP A 37 0.96 -12.41 7.59
C ASP A 37 -0.33 -12.72 8.38
N PRO A 38 -1.16 -13.69 7.96
CA PRO A 38 -2.36 -14.08 8.71
C PRO A 38 -2.07 -14.55 10.15
N ASN A 39 -0.86 -15.06 10.45
CA ASN A 39 -0.50 -15.51 11.81
C ASN A 39 -0.29 -14.33 12.77
N SER A 40 0.04 -13.16 12.24
CA SER A 40 0.09 -11.90 12.98
C SER A 40 -0.96 -10.91 12.48
N GLY A 41 -2.04 -11.42 11.88
CA GLY A 41 -3.00 -10.68 11.08
C GLY A 41 -3.94 -9.77 11.87
N GLN A 42 -4.75 -9.01 11.13
CA GLN A 42 -5.72 -8.09 11.74
C GLN A 42 -7.04 -8.82 11.93
N TYR A 43 -7.69 -8.57 13.06
CA TYR A 43 -9.01 -9.12 13.33
C TYR A 43 -10.08 -8.45 12.48
N VAL A 44 -10.76 -9.25 11.66
CA VAL A 44 -11.85 -8.81 10.78
C VAL A 44 -13.13 -9.51 11.18
N ALA A 45 -14.17 -8.72 11.43
CA ALA A 45 -15.53 -9.22 11.61
C ALA A 45 -16.12 -9.60 10.25
N VAL A 46 -16.64 -10.82 10.15
CA VAL A 46 -17.29 -11.38 8.97
C VAL A 46 -18.67 -11.87 9.37
N ILE A 47 -19.69 -11.44 8.63
CA ILE A 47 -21.04 -11.97 8.73
C ILE A 47 -21.29 -12.78 7.47
N ASN A 48 -21.42 -14.10 7.62
CA ASN A 48 -21.69 -14.97 6.48
C ASN A 48 -23.08 -14.65 5.89
N PRO A 49 -23.27 -14.78 4.56
CA PRO A 49 -24.58 -14.60 3.95
C PRO A 49 -25.65 -15.47 4.63
N GLY A 50 -26.77 -14.86 5.00
CA GLY A 50 -27.88 -15.53 5.71
C GLY A 50 -27.68 -15.71 7.22
N SER A 51 -26.56 -15.24 7.79
CA SER A 51 -26.30 -15.22 9.23
C SER A 51 -26.53 -13.82 9.82
N ALA A 52 -26.95 -13.76 11.09
CA ALA A 52 -26.87 -12.54 11.92
C ALA A 52 -25.69 -12.58 12.90
N THR A 53 -24.99 -13.71 12.98
CA THR A 53 -23.87 -13.91 13.90
C THR A 53 -22.57 -13.42 13.27
N VAL A 54 -21.85 -12.58 14.02
CA VAL A 54 -20.50 -12.13 13.67
C VAL A 54 -19.48 -13.23 13.97
N ASN A 55 -18.63 -13.53 13.00
CA ASN A 55 -17.44 -14.35 13.16
C ASN A 55 -16.19 -13.48 13.06
N TRP A 56 -15.20 -13.69 13.91
CA TRP A 56 -13.94 -12.97 13.85
C TRP A 56 -12.86 -13.86 13.25
N ILE A 57 -12.14 -13.34 12.25
CA ILE A 57 -11.01 -14.02 11.62
C ILE A 57 -9.74 -13.19 11.78
N SER A 58 -8.59 -13.85 11.88
CA SER A 58 -7.30 -13.19 11.65
C SER A 58 -7.05 -13.13 10.14
N ALA A 59 -7.17 -11.94 9.57
CA ALA A 59 -6.96 -11.70 8.15
C ALA A 59 -5.51 -11.26 7.88
N GLY A 60 -4.97 -11.68 6.75
CA GLY A 60 -3.67 -11.24 6.25
C GLY A 60 -3.70 -11.00 4.74
N GLY A 61 -2.55 -11.19 4.11
CA GLY A 61 -2.33 -10.94 2.69
C GLY A 61 -2.15 -9.47 2.36
N THR A 62 -1.56 -9.20 1.20
CA THR A 62 -1.45 -7.83 0.69
C THR A 62 -2.81 -7.21 0.40
N SER A 63 -3.87 -8.02 0.25
CA SER A 63 -5.25 -7.55 0.20
C SER A 63 -5.66 -6.77 1.45
N LEU A 64 -5.14 -7.14 2.62
CA LEU A 64 -5.35 -6.39 3.86
C LEU A 64 -4.38 -5.19 3.98
N SER A 65 -3.16 -5.31 3.47
CA SER A 65 -2.21 -4.18 3.46
C SER A 65 -2.66 -3.02 2.56
N THR A 66 -3.32 -3.30 1.45
CA THR A 66 -3.82 -2.28 0.50
C THR A 66 -4.76 -1.24 1.13
N PRO A 67 -5.86 -1.62 1.82
CA PRO A 67 -6.74 -0.64 2.45
C PRO A 67 -6.08 0.07 3.64
N GLN A 68 -5.10 -0.54 4.32
CA GLN A 68 -4.32 0.16 5.35
C GLN A 68 -3.53 1.33 4.74
N TRP A 69 -2.86 1.12 3.60
CA TRP A 69 -2.19 2.20 2.86
C TRP A 69 -3.18 3.28 2.39
N ALA A 70 -4.33 2.86 1.85
CA ALA A 70 -5.39 3.80 1.44
C ALA A 70 -5.87 4.67 2.62
N GLY A 71 -6.00 4.09 3.82
CA GLY A 71 -6.34 4.80 5.04
C GLY A 71 -5.31 5.87 5.42
N ILE A 72 -4.01 5.54 5.35
CA ILE A 72 -2.93 6.51 5.60
C ILE A 72 -3.01 7.69 4.62
N VAL A 73 -3.18 7.41 3.33
CA VAL A 73 -3.32 8.46 2.30
C VAL A 73 -4.56 9.31 2.56
N ALA A 74 -5.69 8.70 2.91
CA ALA A 74 -6.94 9.40 3.23
C ALA A 74 -6.78 10.35 4.43
N VAL A 75 -6.21 9.88 5.54
CA VAL A 75 -5.93 10.70 6.72
C VAL A 75 -4.96 11.83 6.39
N THR A 76 -3.93 11.55 5.60
CA THR A 76 -2.96 12.57 5.16
C THR A 76 -3.65 13.65 4.31
N ASN A 77 -4.55 13.26 3.41
CA ASN A 77 -5.33 14.20 2.60
C ASN A 77 -6.29 15.04 3.45
N ALA A 78 -6.92 14.45 4.47
CA ALA A 78 -7.73 15.19 5.43
C ALA A 78 -6.90 16.27 6.15
N SER A 79 -5.72 15.90 6.66
CA SER A 79 -4.81 16.86 7.31
C SER A 79 -4.32 17.97 6.38
N ARG A 80 -4.08 17.65 5.10
CA ARG A 80 -3.73 18.64 4.07
C ARG A 80 -4.87 19.61 3.79
N ALA A 81 -6.09 19.12 3.69
CA ALA A 81 -7.28 19.96 3.50
C ALA A 81 -7.46 20.97 4.65
N LEU A 82 -7.18 20.57 5.91
CA LEU A 82 -7.20 21.47 7.07
C LEU A 82 -6.21 22.64 6.97
N THR A 83 -5.17 22.50 6.15
CA THR A 83 -4.18 23.56 5.89
C THR A 83 -4.28 24.12 4.46
N ALA A 84 -5.44 23.99 3.83
CA ALA A 84 -5.74 24.47 2.47
C ALA A 84 -4.78 23.94 1.38
N LYS A 85 -4.19 22.75 1.60
CA LYS A 85 -3.33 22.10 0.61
C LYS A 85 -4.15 21.15 -0.26
N ALA A 86 -3.82 21.08 -1.55
CA ALA A 86 -4.37 20.10 -2.47
C ALA A 86 -4.09 18.65 -2.00
N PRO A 87 -4.95 17.66 -2.31
CA PRO A 87 -4.69 16.27 -1.96
C PRO A 87 -3.39 15.75 -2.60
N LEU A 88 -2.75 14.77 -1.95
CA LEU A 88 -1.70 13.96 -2.54
C LEU A 88 -2.33 13.20 -3.71
N GLY A 89 -1.98 13.58 -4.95
CA GLY A 89 -2.37 12.85 -6.16
C GLY A 89 -1.62 11.52 -6.25
N ALA A 90 -0.89 11.29 -7.34
CA ALA A 90 -0.01 10.14 -7.43
C ALA A 90 1.17 10.25 -6.43
N VAL A 91 1.09 9.51 -5.31
CA VAL A 91 2.06 9.54 -4.19
C VAL A 91 3.45 9.00 -4.54
N HIS A 92 3.59 8.24 -5.64
CA HIS A 92 4.85 7.58 -6.01
C HIS A 92 6.01 8.57 -6.15
N ALA A 93 5.79 9.73 -6.80
CA ALA A 93 6.86 10.71 -6.97
C ALA A 93 7.35 11.32 -5.64
N SER A 94 6.45 11.47 -4.66
CA SER A 94 6.82 12.00 -3.34
C SER A 94 7.43 10.94 -2.41
N LEU A 95 7.20 9.66 -2.65
CA LEU A 95 7.74 8.58 -1.82
C LEU A 95 9.21 8.26 -2.12
N TYR A 96 9.67 8.60 -3.31
CA TYR A 96 10.99 8.21 -3.84
C TYR A 96 12.01 9.37 -3.91
N GLN A 97 11.62 10.57 -3.45
CA GLN A 97 12.49 11.74 -3.31
C GLN A 97 13.05 11.81 -1.89
#